data_AF-A0A2N2S3G9-F1
#
_entry.id   AF-A0A2N2S3G9-F1
#
_cell.length_a   1.000
_cell.length_b   1.000
_cell.length_c   1.000
_cell.angle_alpha   90.00
_cell.angle_beta   90.00
_cell.angle_gamma   90.00
#
_symmetry.space_group_name_H-M   'P 1'
#
loop_
_entity.id
_entity.type
_entity.pdbx_description
1 polymer ?
#
loop_
_entity_poly.entity_id
_entity_poly.type
_entity_poly.pdbx_seq_one_letter_code
_entity_poly.pdbx_strand_id
1 'polypeptide(L)'
;IVLMGLIWYKAGGGLLNELGSIFSGRGEHPGGPVAAFVAVVGTMVAYFAAVVINYGDFSRFVKNESQMKWGNFLGLPVSLAFFSFLALFITAGTAVLFGEVVTNPADMVAKVDNLALTIIAALTFFAATVGINLVANFIPAAFGLANLAPARISARTGGIITAVIAFFIGGLWVSLISNIGIAGFVDTLGAVLAPLYGIVVADYYLVRKQKLDLQDLFSAEPGSTYYFDNGWNKRALFAFSVASVFSVMSVWTPALAALSGFSWLFGALLGAVLHLVLMRRARVLPVPESA
;
A
#
# COMPACT_ATOMS: atom_id res chain seq x y z
N ILE A 1 14.44 19.17 5.20
CA ILE A 1 15.76 19.74 4.88
C ILE A 1 16.11 20.90 5.81
N VAL A 2 15.40 22.03 5.75
CA VAL A 2 15.70 23.20 6.61
C VAL A 2 15.75 22.84 8.10
N LEU A 3 14.74 22.11 8.61
CA LEU A 3 14.71 21.64 9.99
C LEU A 3 15.95 20.80 10.36
N MET A 4 16.34 19.85 9.49
CA MET A 4 17.55 19.05 9.70
C MET A 4 18.81 19.93 9.75
N GLY A 5 18.94 20.92 8.86
CA GLY A 5 20.07 21.84 8.86
C GLY A 5 20.16 22.67 10.15
N LEU A 6 19.01 23.15 10.65
CA LEU A 6 18.94 23.89 11.92
C LEU A 6 19.30 23.00 13.13
N ILE A 7 18.82 21.75 13.14
CA ILE A 7 19.17 20.77 14.15
C ILE A 7 20.65 20.46 14.12
N TRP A 8 21.23 20.23 12.93
CA TRP A 8 22.66 19.99 12.76
C TRP A 8 23.49 21.15 13.32
N TYR A 9 23.09 22.39 13.00
CA TYR A 9 23.74 23.59 13.50
C TYR A 9 23.68 23.71 15.03
N LYS A 10 22.52 23.40 15.64
CA LYS A 10 22.34 23.49 17.10
C LYS A 10 22.96 22.32 17.89
N ALA A 11 22.87 21.10 17.36
CA ALA A 11 23.31 19.87 18.03
C ALA A 11 24.83 19.66 17.92
N GLY A 12 25.47 20.23 16.89
CA GLY A 12 26.92 20.14 16.69
C GLY A 12 27.43 18.70 16.65
N GLY A 13 28.61 18.45 17.23
CA GLY A 13 29.25 17.14 17.24
C GLY A 13 28.48 16.04 18.00
N GLY A 14 27.54 16.41 18.88
CA GLY A 14 26.71 15.45 19.61
C GLY A 14 25.79 14.63 18.70
N LEU A 15 25.43 15.18 17.54
CA LEU A 15 24.57 14.49 16.57
C LEU A 15 25.23 13.26 15.95
N LEU A 16 26.53 13.32 15.66
CA LEU A 16 27.27 12.17 15.12
C LEU A 16 27.39 11.04 16.14
N ASN A 17 27.55 11.37 17.42
CA ASN A 17 27.58 10.40 18.51
C ASN A 17 26.23 9.70 18.68
N GLU A 18 25.13 10.46 18.65
CA GLU A 18 23.78 9.86 18.73
C GLU A 18 23.45 9.02 17.51
N LEU A 19 23.85 9.44 16.31
CA LEU A 19 23.71 8.60 15.11
C LEU A 19 24.49 7.29 15.26
N GLY A 20 25.74 7.34 15.71
CA GLY A 20 26.55 6.13 15.96
C GLY A 20 25.90 5.21 16.99
N SER A 21 25.32 5.78 18.04
CA SER A 21 24.55 5.07 19.06
C SER A 21 23.30 4.39 18.48
N ILE A 22 22.53 5.06 17.61
CA ILE A 22 21.36 4.45 16.94
C ILE A 22 21.80 3.28 16.05
N PHE A 23 22.85 3.44 15.26
CA PHE A 23 23.37 2.39 14.38
C PHE A 23 24.03 1.23 15.13
N SER A 24 24.46 1.44 16.38
CA SER A 24 24.99 0.35 17.22
C SER A 24 23.95 -0.69 17.62
N GLY A 25 22.65 -0.41 17.36
CA GLY A 25 21.58 -1.40 17.49
C GLY A 25 21.15 -1.65 18.93
N ARG A 26 20.56 -0.64 19.58
CA ARG A 26 20.01 -0.72 20.96
C ARG A 26 18.78 -1.64 21.12
N GLY A 27 18.24 -2.20 20.03
CA GLY A 27 16.99 -2.96 20.04
C GLY A 27 17.20 -4.46 20.21
N GLU A 28 16.51 -5.07 21.19
CA GLU A 28 16.42 -6.52 21.32
C GLU A 28 15.21 -7.03 20.51
N HIS A 29 15.44 -7.59 19.33
CA HIS A 29 14.43 -8.40 18.66
C HIS A 29 14.68 -9.87 19.01
N PRO A 30 13.66 -10.62 19.48
CA PRO A 30 13.78 -12.05 19.82
C PRO A 30 14.45 -12.95 18.76
N GLY A 31 14.35 -12.61 17.46
CA GLY A 31 14.97 -13.36 16.36
C GLY A 31 16.31 -12.78 15.87
N GLY A 32 16.86 -11.80 16.58
CA GLY A 32 18.09 -11.10 16.20
C GLY A 32 17.92 -10.09 15.05
N PRO A 33 19.03 -9.45 14.63
CA PRO A 33 19.00 -8.35 13.66
C PRO A 33 18.47 -8.76 12.27
N VAL A 34 18.74 -9.99 11.83
CA VAL A 34 18.27 -10.49 10.53
C VAL A 34 16.76 -10.67 10.55
N ALA A 35 16.19 -11.28 11.58
CA ALA A 35 14.74 -11.42 11.70
C ALA A 35 14.06 -10.05 11.78
N ALA A 36 14.66 -9.09 12.49
CA ALA A 36 14.18 -7.72 12.53
C ALA A 36 14.16 -7.05 11.15
N PHE A 37 15.23 -7.21 10.38
CA PHE A 37 15.30 -6.69 9.02
C PHE A 37 14.22 -7.31 8.12
N VAL A 38 14.05 -8.63 8.18
CA VAL A 38 13.04 -9.35 7.38
C VAL A 38 11.62 -8.94 7.80
N ALA A 39 11.36 -8.72 9.09
CA ALA A 39 10.09 -8.18 9.57
C ALA A 39 9.80 -6.77 9.04
N VAL A 40 10.78 -5.86 9.06
CA VAL A 40 10.63 -4.50 8.52
C VAL A 40 10.38 -4.54 7.00
N VAL A 41 11.09 -5.38 6.27
CA VAL A 41 10.86 -5.59 4.83
C VAL A 41 9.43 -6.09 4.57
N GLY A 42 8.96 -7.06 5.36
CA GLY A 42 7.58 -7.56 5.30
C GLY A 42 6.55 -6.46 5.49
N THR A 43 6.73 -5.62 6.52
CA THR A 43 5.88 -4.45 6.78
C THR A 43 5.88 -3.46 5.62
N MET A 44 7.03 -3.18 5.00
CA MET A 44 7.11 -2.29 3.84
C MET A 44 6.39 -2.86 2.61
N VAL A 45 6.51 -4.17 2.37
CA VAL A 45 5.77 -4.85 1.29
C VAL A 45 4.27 -4.75 1.53
N ALA A 46 3.80 -5.04 2.76
CA ALA A 46 2.40 -4.93 3.13
C ALA A 46 1.88 -3.49 3.02
N TYR A 47 2.69 -2.49 3.36
CA TYR A 47 2.33 -1.07 3.24
C TYR A 47 2.09 -0.65 1.79
N PHE A 48 2.97 -1.05 0.86
CA PHE A 48 2.84 -0.69 -0.56
C PHE A 48 1.86 -1.57 -1.34
N ALA A 49 1.50 -2.75 -0.82
CA ALA A 49 0.63 -3.70 -1.50
C ALA A 49 -0.71 -3.10 -1.99
N ALA A 50 -1.38 -2.28 -1.17
CA ALA A 50 -2.65 -1.65 -1.55
C ALA A 50 -2.49 -0.70 -2.76
N VAL A 51 -1.35 -0.02 -2.84
CA VAL A 51 -1.01 0.88 -3.95
C VAL A 51 -0.72 0.09 -5.22
N VAL A 52 -0.06 -1.07 -5.10
CA VAL A 52 0.32 -1.90 -6.25
C VAL A 52 -0.92 -2.43 -7.00
N ILE A 53 -2.01 -2.78 -6.31
CA ILE A 53 -3.23 -3.29 -6.96
C ILE A 53 -3.85 -2.23 -7.89
N ASN A 54 -3.80 -0.96 -7.51
CA ASN A 54 -4.37 0.14 -8.27
C ASN A 54 -3.35 0.86 -9.16
N TYR A 55 -2.14 0.32 -9.29
CA TYR A 55 -1.06 1.01 -10.00
C TYR A 55 -1.37 1.24 -11.48
N GLY A 56 -2.24 0.41 -12.05
CA GLY A 56 -2.77 0.54 -13.41
C GLY A 56 -3.44 1.89 -13.69
N ASP A 57 -4.05 2.52 -12.68
CA ASP A 57 -4.71 3.81 -12.83
C ASP A 57 -3.73 4.94 -13.11
N PHE A 58 -2.49 4.82 -12.63
CA PHE A 58 -1.42 5.78 -12.89
C PHE A 58 -0.60 5.40 -14.12
N SER A 59 -0.25 4.11 -14.27
CA SER A 59 0.63 3.65 -15.34
C SER A 59 0.04 3.88 -16.73
N ARG A 60 -1.29 3.86 -16.88
CA ARG A 60 -1.97 4.16 -18.15
C ARG A 60 -1.76 5.59 -18.67
N PHE A 61 -1.37 6.53 -17.80
CA PHE A 61 -1.07 7.91 -18.18
C PHE A 61 0.41 8.15 -18.49
N VAL A 62 1.26 7.13 -18.33
CA VAL A 62 2.69 7.23 -18.62
C VAL A 62 2.94 6.98 -20.11
N LYS A 63 3.84 7.78 -20.71
CA LYS A 63 4.11 7.73 -22.16
C LYS A 63 4.83 6.45 -22.61
N ASN A 64 5.71 5.91 -21.77
CA ASN A 64 6.47 4.71 -22.05
C ASN A 64 7.04 4.07 -20.77
N GLU A 65 7.48 2.82 -20.87
CA GLU A 65 8.01 2.04 -19.74
C GLU A 65 9.25 2.66 -19.10
N SER A 66 10.10 3.35 -19.87
CA SER A 66 11.30 4.01 -19.34
C SER A 66 10.92 5.14 -18.38
N GLN A 67 9.96 5.99 -18.74
CA GLN A 67 9.44 7.03 -17.85
C GLN A 67 8.78 6.44 -16.60
N MET A 68 8.08 5.30 -16.73
CA MET A 68 7.50 4.61 -15.59
C MET A 68 8.58 4.09 -14.64
N LYS A 69 9.65 3.47 -15.16
CA LYS A 69 10.78 2.95 -14.36
C LYS A 69 11.51 4.09 -13.64
N TRP A 70 11.85 5.16 -14.34
CA TRP A 70 12.54 6.30 -13.75
C TRP A 70 11.66 7.04 -12.74
N GLY A 71 10.38 7.25 -13.05
CA GLY A 71 9.42 7.85 -12.13
C GLY A 71 9.28 7.04 -10.83
N ASN A 72 9.19 5.70 -10.95
CA ASN A 72 9.18 4.81 -9.79
C ASN A 72 10.49 4.84 -9.01
N PHE A 73 11.64 4.74 -9.67
CA PHE A 73 12.93 4.73 -9.02
C PHE A 73 13.20 6.01 -8.22
N LEU A 74 12.88 7.17 -8.81
CA LEU A 74 13.04 8.47 -8.16
C LEU A 74 11.98 8.69 -7.07
N GLY A 75 10.73 8.30 -7.34
CA GLY A 75 9.59 8.54 -6.45
C GLY A 75 9.51 7.59 -5.26
N LEU A 76 9.99 6.35 -5.40
CA LEU A 76 9.93 5.31 -4.36
C LEU A 76 11.31 5.13 -3.70
N PRO A 77 12.30 4.38 -4.24
CA PRO A 77 13.61 4.21 -3.58
C PRO A 77 14.32 5.49 -3.19
N VAL A 78 14.51 6.44 -4.12
CA VAL A 78 15.32 7.64 -3.85
C VAL A 78 14.61 8.56 -2.87
N SER A 79 13.32 8.81 -3.07
CA SER A 79 12.51 9.60 -2.15
C SER A 79 12.48 8.99 -0.76
N LEU A 80 12.20 7.68 -0.63
CA LEU A 80 12.18 6.99 0.66
C LEU A 80 13.53 7.06 1.36
N ALA A 81 14.63 6.75 0.66
CA ALA A 81 15.97 6.83 1.24
C ALA A 81 16.28 8.25 1.73
N PHE A 82 15.92 9.27 0.95
CA PHE A 82 16.11 10.67 1.31
C PHE A 82 15.27 11.07 2.53
N PHE A 83 13.99 10.72 2.56
CA PHE A 83 13.12 11.03 3.70
C PHE A 83 13.50 10.25 4.95
N SER A 84 13.90 8.98 4.84
CA SER A 84 14.42 8.18 5.95
C SER A 84 15.70 8.79 6.52
N PHE A 85 16.60 9.28 5.65
CA PHE A 85 17.79 10.02 6.08
C PHE A 85 17.41 11.28 6.86
N LEU A 86 16.51 12.12 6.33
CA LEU A 86 16.05 13.31 7.03
C LEU A 86 15.41 12.97 8.38
N ALA A 87 14.52 11.97 8.41
CA ALA A 87 13.82 11.55 9.61
C ALA A 87 14.79 11.04 10.69
N LEU A 88 15.76 10.21 10.31
CA LEU A 88 16.80 9.71 11.22
C LEU A 88 17.59 10.86 11.86
N PHE A 89 18.04 11.83 11.07
CA PHE A 89 18.85 12.95 11.58
C PHE A 89 18.04 13.87 12.47
N ILE A 90 16.80 14.17 12.09
CA ILE A 90 15.91 15.00 12.92
C ILE A 90 15.63 14.29 14.25
N THR A 91 15.34 12.98 14.22
CA THR A 91 15.09 12.14 15.40
C THR A 91 16.32 12.05 16.31
N ALA A 92 17.50 11.80 15.76
CA ALA A 92 18.75 11.81 16.52
C ALA A 92 18.99 13.19 17.17
N GLY A 93 18.67 14.25 16.44
CA GLY A 93 18.77 15.61 16.93
C GLY A 93 17.85 15.93 18.11
N THR A 94 16.67 15.32 18.19
CA THR A 94 15.79 15.53 19.36
C THR A 94 16.41 14.96 20.62
N ALA A 95 17.12 13.82 20.51
CA ALA A 95 17.83 13.24 21.66
C ALA A 95 18.90 14.21 22.18
N VAL A 96 19.66 14.84 21.28
CA VAL A 96 20.68 15.83 21.66
C VAL A 96 20.07 17.12 22.21
N LEU A 97 19.01 17.63 21.59
CA LEU A 97 18.46 18.95 21.90
C LEU A 97 17.46 18.94 23.07
N PHE A 98 16.70 17.86 23.22
CA PHE A 98 15.61 17.74 24.20
C PHE A 98 15.85 16.63 25.23
N GLY A 99 16.95 15.87 25.11
CA GLY A 99 17.27 14.77 26.03
C GLY A 99 16.46 13.50 25.81
N GLU A 100 15.58 13.46 24.79
CA GLU A 100 14.77 12.29 24.48
C GLU A 100 14.56 12.10 22.96
N VAL A 101 14.40 10.83 22.57
CA VAL A 101 14.12 10.46 21.18
C VAL A 101 12.63 10.67 20.91
N VAL A 102 12.32 11.61 20.02
CA VAL A 102 10.96 11.89 19.56
C VAL A 102 10.89 11.42 18.12
N THR A 103 9.92 10.57 17.80
CA THR A 103 9.77 10.00 16.44
C THR A 103 8.59 10.60 15.67
N ASN A 104 7.61 11.17 16.38
CA ASN A 104 6.45 11.81 15.77
C ASN A 104 6.75 13.28 15.41
N PRO A 105 6.68 13.67 14.12
CA PRO A 105 6.95 15.03 13.69
C PRO A 105 6.05 16.12 14.33
N ALA A 106 4.81 15.80 14.68
CA ALA A 106 3.92 16.75 15.34
C ALA A 106 4.42 17.09 16.75
N ASP A 107 4.86 16.07 17.49
CA ASP A 107 5.41 16.23 18.84
C ASP A 107 6.74 16.98 18.82
N MET A 108 7.56 16.76 17.77
CA MET A 108 8.79 17.52 17.56
C MET A 108 8.52 19.02 17.42
N VAL A 109 7.50 19.39 16.64
CA VAL A 109 7.12 20.80 16.43
C VAL A 109 6.57 21.40 17.72
N ALA A 110 5.72 20.66 18.45
CA ALA A 110 5.17 21.11 19.72
C ALA A 110 6.26 21.43 20.76
N LYS A 111 7.35 20.65 20.79
CA LYS A 111 8.49 20.88 21.69
C LYS A 111 9.32 22.13 21.41
N VAL A 112 9.28 22.66 20.19
CA VAL A 112 10.00 23.88 19.84
C VAL A 112 9.31 25.11 20.45
N ASP A 113 8.04 24.99 20.83
CA ASP A 113 7.22 26.04 21.44
C ASP A 113 7.30 27.40 20.69
N ASN A 114 7.07 27.35 19.38
CA ASN A 114 7.13 28.53 18.52
C ASN A 114 5.90 28.59 17.61
N LEU A 115 5.05 29.59 17.83
CA LEU A 115 3.78 29.76 17.11
C LEU A 115 3.95 29.80 15.58
N ALA A 116 4.94 30.53 15.08
CA ALA A 116 5.16 30.66 13.64
C ALA A 116 5.54 29.31 13.00
N LEU A 117 6.44 28.56 13.64
CA LEU A 117 6.83 27.22 13.19
C LEU A 117 5.68 26.23 13.28
N THR A 118 4.86 26.31 14.33
CA THR A 118 3.66 25.48 14.48
C THR A 118 2.67 25.72 13.36
N ILE A 119 2.40 26.97 12.99
CA ILE A 119 1.51 27.30 11.86
C ILE A 119 2.06 26.76 10.55
N ILE A 120 3.36 26.96 10.27
CA ILE A 120 4.00 26.45 9.05
C ILE A 120 3.92 24.93 8.99
N ALA A 121 4.21 24.24 10.08
CA ALA A 121 4.13 22.79 10.17
C ALA A 121 2.70 22.28 9.97
N ALA A 122 1.72 22.91 10.61
CA ALA A 122 0.31 22.54 10.47
C ALA A 122 -0.16 22.66 9.02
N LEU A 123 0.15 23.76 8.33
CA LEU A 123 -0.16 23.93 6.91
C LEU A 123 0.55 22.91 6.02
N THR A 124 1.81 22.59 6.35
CA THR A 124 2.60 21.58 5.63
C THR A 124 2.01 20.18 5.80
N PHE A 125 1.66 19.79 7.02
CA PHE A 125 1.03 18.49 7.30
C PHE A 125 -0.36 18.40 6.70
N PHE A 126 -1.14 19.48 6.72
CA PHE A 126 -2.43 19.55 6.04
C PHE A 126 -2.26 19.30 4.53
N ALA A 127 -1.39 20.08 3.88
CA ALA A 127 -1.13 19.95 2.44
C ALA A 127 -0.60 18.54 2.08
N ALA A 128 0.32 17.99 2.89
CA ALA A 128 0.86 16.65 2.68
C ALA A 128 -0.22 15.57 2.83
N THR A 129 -1.06 15.67 3.87
CA THR A 129 -2.12 14.70 4.15
C THR A 129 -3.20 14.73 3.08
N VAL A 130 -3.62 15.92 2.64
CA VAL A 130 -4.57 16.08 1.54
C VAL A 130 -3.98 15.57 0.23
N GLY A 131 -2.73 15.92 -0.07
CA GLY A 131 -2.04 15.54 -1.30
C GLY A 131 -1.93 14.02 -1.47
N ILE A 132 -1.44 13.32 -0.44
CA ILE A 132 -1.30 11.85 -0.52
C ILE A 132 -2.65 11.14 -0.57
N ASN A 133 -3.65 11.61 0.19
CA ASN A 133 -4.99 11.02 0.14
C ASN A 133 -5.67 11.24 -1.21
N LEU A 134 -5.51 12.42 -1.82
CA LEU A 134 -6.07 12.70 -3.12
C LEU A 134 -5.50 11.75 -4.18
N VAL A 135 -4.18 11.63 -4.24
CA VAL A 135 -3.52 10.82 -5.26
C VAL A 135 -3.71 9.32 -4.99
N ALA A 136 -3.38 8.85 -3.79
CA ALA A 136 -3.29 7.42 -3.51
C ALA A 136 -4.65 6.75 -3.22
N ASN A 137 -5.63 7.48 -2.67
CA ASN A 137 -6.86 6.89 -2.18
C ASN A 137 -8.10 7.38 -2.94
N PHE A 138 -8.21 8.69 -3.19
CA PHE A 138 -9.40 9.28 -3.79
C PHE A 138 -9.51 8.97 -5.30
N ILE A 139 -8.42 9.16 -6.05
CA ILE A 139 -8.41 8.92 -7.50
C ILE A 139 -8.74 7.45 -7.85
N PRO A 140 -8.09 6.43 -7.23
CA PRO A 140 -8.42 5.03 -7.50
C PRO A 140 -9.87 4.67 -7.16
N ALA A 141 -10.40 5.17 -6.03
CA ALA A 141 -11.80 4.93 -5.67
C ALA A 141 -12.78 5.54 -6.68
N ALA A 142 -12.50 6.77 -7.15
CA ALA A 142 -13.31 7.44 -8.14
C ALA A 142 -13.31 6.70 -9.50
N PHE A 143 -12.14 6.25 -9.97
CA PHE A 143 -12.03 5.46 -11.20
C PHE A 143 -12.62 4.07 -11.06
N GLY A 144 -12.45 3.42 -9.91
CA GLY A 144 -13.08 2.14 -9.59
C GLY A 144 -14.60 2.21 -9.74
N LEU A 145 -15.24 3.23 -9.17
CA LEU A 145 -16.69 3.45 -9.31
C LEU A 145 -17.10 3.76 -10.75
N ALA A 146 -16.31 4.55 -11.49
CA ALA A 146 -16.57 4.83 -12.89
C ALA A 146 -16.52 3.54 -13.74
N ASN A 147 -15.58 2.65 -13.45
CA ASN A 147 -15.43 1.37 -14.16
C ASN A 147 -16.55 0.36 -13.86
N LEU A 148 -17.26 0.48 -12.72
CA LEU A 148 -18.40 -0.39 -12.41
C LEU A 148 -19.62 -0.11 -13.30
N ALA A 149 -19.82 1.14 -13.71
CA ALA A 149 -20.94 1.54 -14.55
C ALA A 149 -20.56 2.70 -15.48
N PRO A 150 -19.68 2.47 -16.48
CA PRO A 150 -19.08 3.54 -17.28
C PRO A 150 -20.10 4.36 -18.08
N ALA A 151 -21.24 3.77 -18.44
CA ALA A 151 -22.34 4.47 -19.10
C ALA A 151 -23.11 5.45 -18.19
N ARG A 152 -22.97 5.35 -16.86
CA ARG A 152 -23.73 6.13 -15.88
C ARG A 152 -22.86 6.96 -14.94
N ILE A 153 -21.64 6.50 -14.67
CA ILE A 153 -20.73 7.10 -13.69
C ILE A 153 -19.51 7.63 -14.41
N SER A 154 -19.47 8.95 -14.59
CA SER A 154 -18.24 9.63 -15.01
C SER A 154 -17.21 9.67 -13.88
N ALA A 155 -15.94 9.90 -14.17
CA ALA A 155 -14.91 10.09 -13.13
C ALA A 155 -15.27 11.20 -12.12
N ARG A 156 -15.92 12.28 -12.58
CA ARG A 156 -16.41 13.36 -11.70
C ARG A 156 -17.51 12.86 -10.77
N THR A 157 -18.48 12.12 -11.32
CA THR A 157 -19.57 11.52 -10.53
C THR A 157 -19.03 10.49 -9.53
N GLY A 158 -18.09 9.65 -9.96
CA GLY A 158 -17.40 8.69 -9.09
C GLY A 158 -16.65 9.36 -7.95
N GLY A 159 -16.00 10.50 -8.21
CA GLY A 159 -15.37 11.33 -7.17
C GLY A 159 -16.37 11.88 -6.16
N ILE A 160 -17.53 12.36 -6.60
CA ILE A 160 -18.59 12.84 -5.69
C ILE A 160 -19.12 11.69 -4.82
N ILE A 161 -19.41 10.53 -5.42
CA ILE A 161 -19.87 9.35 -4.68
C ILE A 161 -18.81 8.92 -3.65
N THR A 162 -17.54 8.88 -4.06
CA THR A 162 -16.40 8.57 -3.17
C THR A 162 -16.36 9.52 -1.98
N ALA A 163 -16.48 10.84 -2.22
CA ALA A 163 -16.45 11.84 -1.16
C ALA A 163 -17.59 11.65 -0.15
N VAL A 164 -18.81 11.40 -0.64
CA VAL A 164 -19.99 11.17 0.21
C VAL A 164 -19.81 9.91 1.06
N ILE A 165 -19.41 8.79 0.45
CA ILE A 165 -19.17 7.53 1.17
C ILE A 165 -18.05 7.70 2.20
N ALA A 166 -16.93 8.33 1.82
CA ALA A 166 -15.81 8.59 2.70
C ALA A 166 -16.18 9.46 3.90
N PHE A 167 -17.06 10.46 3.72
CA PHE A 167 -17.56 11.30 4.81
C PHE A 167 -18.31 10.46 5.87
N PHE A 168 -19.24 9.60 5.45
CA PHE A 168 -20.00 8.75 6.38
C PHE A 168 -19.13 7.68 7.03
N ILE A 169 -18.28 6.99 6.26
CA ILE A 169 -17.37 5.97 6.81
C ILE A 169 -16.37 6.62 7.77
N GLY A 170 -15.80 7.77 7.41
CA GLY A 170 -14.85 8.51 8.24
C GLY A 170 -15.46 8.98 9.57
N GLY A 171 -16.74 9.35 9.58
CA GLY A 171 -17.47 9.66 10.82
C GLY A 171 -17.65 8.47 11.76
N LEU A 172 -17.74 7.25 11.21
CA LEU A 172 -17.96 6.01 11.98
C LEU A 172 -16.65 5.28 12.33
N TRP A 173 -15.57 5.60 11.62
CA TRP A 173 -14.25 4.97 11.72
C TRP A 173 -13.70 4.98 13.16
N VAL A 174 -13.84 6.09 13.89
CA VAL A 174 -13.21 6.24 15.22
C VAL A 174 -13.76 5.19 16.20
N SER A 175 -15.06 4.91 16.15
CA SER A 175 -15.70 3.90 16.99
C SER A 175 -15.19 2.48 16.68
N LEU A 176 -15.07 2.13 15.40
CA LEU A 176 -14.54 0.84 14.97
C LEU A 176 -13.09 0.66 15.44
N ILE A 177 -12.24 1.65 15.15
CA ILE A 177 -10.81 1.61 15.49
C ILE A 177 -10.58 1.56 16.99
N SER A 178 -11.44 2.20 17.79
CA SER A 178 -11.33 2.15 19.25
C SER A 178 -11.52 0.72 19.81
N ASN A 179 -12.20 -0.17 19.07
CA ASN A 179 -12.41 -1.57 19.47
C ASN A 179 -11.31 -2.51 18.96
N ILE A 180 -10.97 -2.43 17.67
CA ILE A 180 -10.06 -3.40 17.02
C ILE A 180 -8.62 -2.89 16.82
N GLY A 181 -8.38 -1.61 17.07
CA GLY A 181 -7.10 -0.94 16.80
C GLY A 181 -6.85 -0.68 15.31
N ILE A 182 -5.98 0.30 15.03
CA ILE A 182 -5.61 0.67 13.65
C ILE A 182 -4.91 -0.50 12.94
N ALA A 183 -3.97 -1.17 13.64
CA ALA A 183 -3.22 -2.28 13.08
C ALA A 183 -4.14 -3.45 12.68
N GLY A 184 -5.00 -3.92 13.59
CA GLY A 184 -5.93 -5.02 13.31
C GLY A 184 -6.88 -4.71 12.15
N PHE A 185 -7.36 -3.47 12.03
CA PHE A 185 -8.18 -3.03 10.90
C PHE A 185 -7.43 -3.10 9.56
N VAL A 186 -6.24 -2.49 9.50
CA VAL A 186 -5.41 -2.42 8.28
C VAL A 186 -4.97 -3.81 7.85
N ASP A 187 -4.49 -4.63 8.79
CA ASP A 187 -4.02 -5.98 8.51
C ASP A 187 -5.16 -6.87 7.98
N THR A 188 -6.37 -6.70 8.50
CA THR A 188 -7.54 -7.45 8.03
C THR A 188 -7.94 -7.08 6.61
N LEU A 189 -8.02 -5.78 6.30
CA LEU A 189 -8.33 -5.34 4.95
C LEU A 189 -7.23 -5.75 3.96
N GLY A 190 -5.96 -5.60 4.35
CA GLY A 190 -4.82 -6.07 3.57
C GLY A 190 -4.89 -7.57 3.32
N ALA A 191 -5.22 -8.36 4.33
CA ALA A 191 -5.35 -9.82 4.25
C ALA A 191 -6.43 -10.26 3.26
N VAL A 192 -7.56 -9.56 3.17
CA VAL A 192 -8.62 -9.85 2.19
C VAL A 192 -8.18 -9.48 0.76
N LEU A 193 -7.42 -8.40 0.59
CA LEU A 193 -7.00 -7.93 -0.74
C LEU A 193 -5.78 -8.68 -1.29
N ALA A 194 -4.94 -9.27 -0.43
CA ALA A 194 -3.73 -9.96 -0.85
C ALA A 194 -3.97 -11.10 -1.84
N PRO A 195 -4.93 -12.03 -1.61
CA PRO A 195 -5.25 -13.08 -2.56
C PRO A 195 -5.67 -12.57 -3.92
N LEU A 196 -6.45 -11.48 -3.98
CA LEU A 196 -6.86 -10.86 -5.24
C LEU A 196 -5.64 -10.42 -6.06
N TYR A 197 -4.67 -9.77 -5.41
CA TYR A 197 -3.41 -9.40 -6.05
C TYR A 197 -2.71 -10.62 -6.66
N GLY A 198 -2.53 -11.69 -5.88
CA GLY A 198 -1.89 -12.91 -6.35
C GLY A 198 -2.61 -13.55 -7.53
N ILE A 199 -3.95 -13.56 -7.49
CA ILE A 199 -4.80 -14.07 -8.58
C ILE A 199 -4.56 -13.26 -9.86
N VAL A 200 -4.60 -11.92 -9.78
CA VAL A 200 -4.42 -11.04 -10.95
C VAL A 200 -3.02 -11.22 -11.56
N VAL A 201 -1.97 -11.26 -10.72
CA VAL A 201 -0.59 -11.46 -11.18
C VAL A 201 -0.41 -12.84 -11.83
N ALA A 202 -0.92 -13.90 -11.20
CA ALA A 202 -0.84 -15.26 -11.74
C ALA A 202 -1.64 -15.41 -13.04
N ASP A 203 -2.83 -14.80 -13.12
CA ASP A 203 -3.66 -14.82 -14.31
C ASP A 203 -2.93 -14.19 -15.49
N TYR A 204 -2.39 -12.98 -15.30
CA TYR A 204 -1.72 -12.25 -16.38
C TYR A 204 -0.42 -12.92 -16.81
N TYR A 205 0.50 -13.21 -15.88
CA TYR A 205 1.85 -13.70 -16.24
C TYR A 205 1.92 -15.20 -16.53
N LEU A 206 1.15 -16.02 -15.80
CA LEU A 206 1.31 -17.49 -15.85
C LEU A 206 0.18 -18.18 -16.63
N VAL A 207 -1.07 -17.79 -16.42
CA VAL A 207 -2.21 -18.38 -17.13
C VAL A 207 -2.28 -17.86 -18.56
N ARG A 208 -2.27 -16.54 -18.72
CA ARG A 208 -2.43 -15.85 -20.01
C ARG A 208 -1.12 -15.51 -20.71
N LYS A 209 0.02 -15.68 -20.04
CA LYS A 209 1.36 -15.42 -20.58
C LYS A 209 1.47 -14.02 -21.22
N GLN A 210 0.92 -13.03 -20.54
CA GLN A 210 0.90 -11.62 -20.94
C GLN A 210 0.11 -11.32 -22.24
N LYS A 211 -0.66 -12.27 -22.75
CA LYS A 211 -1.55 -12.08 -23.90
C LYS A 211 -2.97 -11.75 -23.41
N LEU A 212 -3.48 -10.58 -23.80
CA LEU A 212 -4.84 -10.15 -23.50
C LEU A 212 -5.55 -9.82 -24.80
N ASP A 213 -6.78 -10.29 -24.94
CA ASP A 213 -7.72 -9.77 -25.93
C ASP A 213 -8.30 -8.44 -25.39
N LEU A 214 -8.01 -7.32 -26.06
CA LEU A 214 -8.48 -6.01 -25.63
C LEU A 214 -9.96 -5.78 -25.96
N GLN A 215 -10.48 -6.38 -27.04
CA GLN A 215 -11.87 -6.18 -27.44
C GLN A 215 -12.79 -6.90 -26.45
N ASP A 216 -12.44 -8.14 -26.13
CA ASP A 216 -13.20 -8.96 -25.18
C ASP A 216 -13.18 -8.37 -23.76
N LEU A 217 -12.15 -7.61 -23.37
CA LEU A 217 -12.11 -6.93 -22.06
C LEU A 217 -13.24 -5.90 -21.88
N PHE A 218 -13.76 -5.35 -22.99
CA PHE A 218 -14.86 -4.40 -23.00
C PHE A 218 -16.18 -5.02 -23.51
N SER A 219 -16.24 -6.35 -23.67
CA SER A 219 -17.43 -7.06 -24.16
C SER A 219 -18.13 -7.83 -23.05
N ALA A 220 -19.44 -7.62 -22.92
CA ALA A 220 -20.32 -8.40 -22.06
C ALA A 220 -21.10 -9.48 -22.84
N GLU A 221 -20.67 -9.80 -24.06
CA GLU A 221 -21.36 -10.77 -24.91
C GLU A 221 -21.10 -12.21 -24.43
N PRO A 222 -22.13 -13.07 -24.37
CA PRO A 222 -21.95 -14.49 -24.10
C PRO A 222 -20.97 -15.14 -25.08
N GLY A 223 -19.94 -15.78 -24.56
CA GLY A 223 -18.90 -16.44 -25.36
C GLY A 223 -17.61 -15.64 -25.50
N SER A 224 -17.55 -14.38 -25.07
CA SER A 224 -16.30 -13.63 -24.99
C SER A 224 -15.33 -14.28 -23.99
N THR A 225 -14.03 -14.06 -24.21
CA THR A 225 -12.93 -14.70 -23.45
C THR A 225 -13.03 -14.49 -21.93
N TYR A 226 -13.60 -13.37 -21.50
CA TYR A 226 -13.72 -13.00 -20.08
C TYR A 226 -15.17 -13.06 -19.56
N TYR A 227 -16.12 -13.54 -20.35
CA TYR A 227 -17.51 -13.69 -19.92
C TYR A 227 -17.70 -14.83 -18.91
N PHE A 228 -16.92 -15.91 -19.02
CA PHE A 228 -17.00 -17.09 -18.16
C PHE A 228 -18.47 -17.59 -17.97
N ASP A 229 -18.87 -17.84 -16.72
CA ASP A 229 -20.23 -18.24 -16.35
C ASP A 229 -21.08 -16.99 -16.03
N ASN A 230 -21.70 -16.38 -17.05
CA ASN A 230 -22.58 -15.22 -16.90
C ASN A 230 -21.90 -14.00 -16.23
N GLY A 231 -20.68 -13.68 -16.68
CA GLY A 231 -19.82 -12.63 -16.13
C GLY A 231 -18.98 -13.05 -14.93
N TRP A 232 -19.13 -14.29 -14.43
CA TRP A 232 -18.46 -14.74 -13.22
C TRP A 232 -17.42 -15.82 -13.48
N ASN A 233 -16.20 -15.51 -13.07
CA ASN A 233 -15.13 -16.49 -12.98
C ASN A 233 -15.23 -17.24 -11.64
N LYS A 234 -16.06 -18.28 -11.57
CA LYS A 234 -16.30 -19.07 -10.35
C LYS A 234 -15.03 -19.69 -9.76
N ARG A 235 -14.05 -20.00 -10.61
CA ARG A 235 -12.76 -20.57 -10.20
C ARG A 235 -11.90 -19.54 -9.48
N ALA A 236 -11.79 -18.33 -10.05
CA ALA A 236 -11.10 -17.22 -9.40
C ALA A 236 -11.80 -16.80 -8.11
N LEU A 237 -13.14 -16.75 -8.09
CA LEU A 237 -13.90 -16.49 -6.88
C LEU A 237 -13.64 -17.53 -5.79
N PHE A 238 -13.63 -18.82 -6.14
CA PHE A 238 -13.31 -19.88 -5.18
C PHE A 238 -11.87 -19.76 -4.64
N ALA A 239 -10.89 -19.53 -5.52
CA ALA A 239 -9.50 -19.29 -5.12
C ALA A 239 -9.40 -18.09 -4.16
N PHE A 240 -10.08 -16.99 -4.50
CA PHE A 240 -10.14 -15.79 -3.68
C PHE A 240 -10.76 -16.07 -2.32
N SER A 241 -11.94 -16.69 -2.27
CA SER A 241 -12.64 -16.96 -1.00
C SER A 241 -11.81 -17.84 -0.07
N VAL A 242 -11.24 -18.96 -0.56
CA VAL A 242 -10.43 -19.86 0.25
C VAL A 242 -9.17 -19.17 0.77
N ALA A 243 -8.46 -18.45 -0.11
CA ALA A 243 -7.25 -17.75 0.27
C ALA A 243 -7.51 -16.57 1.21
N SER A 244 -8.60 -15.83 1.02
CA SER A 244 -9.00 -14.72 1.90
C SER A 244 -9.40 -15.20 3.28
N VAL A 245 -10.11 -16.33 3.39
CA VAL A 245 -10.42 -16.94 4.70
C VAL A 245 -9.13 -17.32 5.43
N PHE A 246 -8.19 -18.00 4.75
CA PHE A 246 -6.88 -18.30 5.33
C PHE A 246 -6.11 -17.05 5.76
N SER A 247 -6.06 -16.05 4.89
CA SER A 247 -5.33 -14.80 5.11
C SER A 247 -5.88 -14.04 6.32
N VAL A 248 -7.21 -13.91 6.42
CA VAL A 248 -7.88 -13.28 7.58
C VAL A 248 -7.65 -14.10 8.86
N MET A 249 -7.75 -15.43 8.80
CA MET A 249 -7.43 -16.28 9.96
C MET A 249 -5.99 -16.07 10.44
N SER A 250 -5.04 -15.81 9.54
CA SER A 250 -3.64 -15.54 9.92
C SER A 250 -3.45 -14.25 10.71
N VAL A 251 -4.38 -13.28 10.59
CA VAL A 251 -4.37 -12.03 11.36
C VAL A 251 -4.97 -12.23 12.76
N TRP A 252 -6.06 -12.99 12.86
CA TRP A 252 -6.86 -13.05 14.09
C TRP A 252 -6.65 -14.31 14.94
N THR A 253 -5.96 -15.33 14.42
CA THR A 253 -5.75 -16.59 15.15
C THR A 253 -4.39 -16.58 15.85
N PRO A 254 -4.32 -16.66 17.19
CA PRO A 254 -3.06 -16.64 17.92
C PRO A 254 -2.06 -17.73 17.50
N ALA A 255 -2.56 -18.91 17.11
CA ALA A 255 -1.72 -20.00 16.60
C ALA A 255 -0.99 -19.66 15.28
N LEU A 256 -1.48 -18.65 14.55
CA LEU A 256 -0.89 -18.17 13.30
C LEU A 256 -0.14 -16.85 13.48
N ALA A 257 0.01 -16.34 14.71
CA ALA A 257 0.69 -15.07 14.98
C ALA A 257 2.15 -15.05 14.48
N ALA A 258 2.81 -16.21 14.35
CA ALA A 258 4.14 -16.31 13.75
C ALA A 258 4.18 -15.90 12.26
N LEU A 259 3.02 -15.86 11.58
CA LEU A 259 2.89 -15.40 10.20
C LEU A 259 2.64 -13.89 10.10
N SER A 260 2.45 -13.21 11.24
CA SER A 260 2.27 -11.75 11.27
C SER A 260 3.45 -11.04 10.59
N GLY A 261 3.15 -10.03 9.78
CA GLY A 261 4.12 -9.36 8.90
C GLY A 261 4.28 -10.01 7.51
N PHE A 262 3.92 -11.30 7.35
CA PHE A 262 3.92 -12.01 6.05
C PHE A 262 2.54 -12.48 5.61
N SER A 263 1.50 -12.31 6.44
CA SER A 263 0.11 -12.66 6.14
C SER A 263 -0.33 -12.24 4.74
N TRP A 264 0.04 -11.00 4.34
CA TRP A 264 -0.25 -10.50 3.00
C TRP A 264 0.43 -11.34 1.91
N LEU A 265 1.73 -11.60 2.03
CA LEU A 265 2.49 -12.37 1.04
C LEU A 265 1.96 -13.80 0.93
N PHE A 266 1.64 -14.45 2.05
CA PHE A 266 1.07 -15.79 2.06
C PHE A 266 -0.34 -15.84 1.47
N GLY A 267 -1.18 -14.84 1.76
CA GLY A 267 -2.50 -14.70 1.16
C GLY A 267 -2.41 -14.54 -0.36
N ALA A 268 -1.51 -13.67 -0.83
CA ALA A 268 -1.25 -13.48 -2.26
C ALA A 268 -0.74 -14.76 -2.93
N LEU A 269 0.26 -15.43 -2.33
CA LEU A 269 0.81 -16.67 -2.86
C LEU A 269 -0.25 -17.77 -2.93
N LEU A 270 -1.07 -17.93 -1.88
CA LEU A 270 -2.13 -18.93 -1.84
C LEU A 270 -3.19 -18.65 -2.91
N GLY A 271 -3.62 -17.40 -3.07
CA GLY A 271 -4.54 -16.99 -4.14
C GLY A 271 -3.98 -17.28 -5.53
N ALA A 272 -2.72 -16.92 -5.76
CA ALA A 272 -2.02 -17.19 -7.02
C ALA A 272 -1.95 -18.69 -7.34
N VAL A 273 -1.54 -19.52 -6.38
CA VAL A 273 -1.41 -20.98 -6.56
C VAL A 273 -2.76 -21.64 -6.81
N LEU A 274 -3.78 -21.32 -5.99
CA LEU A 274 -5.12 -21.87 -6.17
C LEU A 274 -5.70 -21.52 -7.54
N HIS A 275 -5.57 -20.25 -7.96
CA HIS A 275 -6.02 -19.79 -9.26
C HIS A 275 -5.31 -20.51 -10.40
N LEU A 276 -3.98 -20.62 -10.33
CA LEU A 276 -3.17 -21.33 -11.33
C LEU A 276 -3.63 -22.78 -11.48
N VAL A 277 -3.85 -23.50 -10.37
CA VAL A 277 -4.28 -24.90 -10.38
C VAL A 277 -5.68 -25.04 -10.99
N LEU A 278 -6.61 -24.16 -10.62
CA LEU A 278 -7.99 -24.21 -11.12
C LEU A 278 -8.08 -23.79 -12.60
N MET A 279 -7.24 -22.85 -13.03
CA MET A 279 -7.21 -22.36 -14.41
C MET A 279 -6.46 -23.26 -15.38
N ARG A 280 -5.46 -24.03 -14.94
CA ARG A 280 -4.82 -25.06 -15.77
C ARG A 280 -5.79 -26.12 -16.28
N ARG A 281 -6.88 -26.35 -15.54
CA ARG A 281 -7.95 -27.27 -15.93
C ARG A 281 -9.02 -26.62 -16.83
N ALA A 282 -8.92 -25.32 -17.12
CA ALA A 282 -9.81 -24.63 -18.05
C ALA A 282 -9.18 -24.65 -19.44
N ARG A 283 -9.97 -24.92 -20.48
CA ARG A 283 -9.62 -24.44 -21.82
C ARG A 283 -9.76 -22.92 -21.78
N VAL A 284 -8.68 -22.23 -21.42
CA VAL A 284 -8.59 -20.79 -21.66
C VAL A 284 -8.65 -20.65 -23.18
N LEU A 285 -9.71 -20.02 -23.68
CA LEU A 285 -9.83 -19.79 -25.11
C LEU A 285 -8.56 -19.04 -25.57
N PRO A 286 -7.88 -19.51 -26.61
CA PRO A 286 -6.68 -18.85 -27.09
C PRO A 286 -7.05 -17.43 -27.50
N VAL A 287 -6.30 -16.45 -26.98
CA VAL A 287 -6.35 -15.08 -27.49
C VAL A 287 -6.00 -15.17 -28.99
N PRO A 288 -6.88 -14.72 -29.91
CA PRO A 288 -6.58 -14.72 -31.33
C PRO A 288 -5.25 -14.01 -31.56
N GLU A 289 -4.34 -14.62 -32.32
CA GLU A 289 -3.14 -13.89 -32.76
C GLU A 289 -3.61 -12.76 -33.67
N SER A 290 -3.36 -11.52 -33.24
CA SER A 290 -3.57 -10.35 -34.10
C SER A 290 -2.67 -10.51 -35.32
N ALA A 291 -3.29 -10.62 -36.51
CA ALA A 291 -2.61 -10.58 -37.80
C ALA A 291 -1.98 -9.20 -38.07
#